data_AF-A0A7M3WYS7-F1
#
_entry.id   AF-A0A7M3WYS7-F1
#
_cell.length_a   1.000
_cell.length_b   1.000
_cell.length_c   1.000
_cell.angle_alpha   90.00
_cell.angle_beta   90.00
_cell.angle_gamma   90.00
#
_symmetry.space_group_name_H-M   'P 1'
#
loop_
_entity.id
_entity.type
_entity.pdbx_description
1 polymer ?
#
loop_
_entity_poly.entity_id
_entity_poly.type
_entity_poly.pdbx_seq_one_letter_code
_entity_poly.pdbx_strand_id
1 'polypeptide(L)'
;RDIVKALEHLGDDAQEIPLVGVPGGVKMHSGCFATTPKAAAEVVLAFILGDLRCAITEVMDLDEDVYQQGVWKVRMYGEAWTPSSPRFMQGAKEQVERSSEVETIEGLAHHVQTLLEDQPDLMVVWGSGGTLRRIGEHVDVELTLLGIDVQGPEINGIRTLHSDLNEQQLIEVLSGHVNEEGASRPTLLLLSPMGGQGFLIGRGNLQLSPNVLRIVGFDNILGVATPSKLIGLSAVRIDTGDPQLDEKFHAKRFIKILQGFRTTRLIRIEEA
;
A
#
# COMPACT_ATOMS: atom_id res chain seq x y z
N ARG A 1 17.12 -0.75 -15.97
CA ARG A 1 17.74 -0.23 -17.22
C ARG A 1 16.92 -0.49 -18.48
N ASP A 2 16.70 -1.73 -18.94
CA ASP A 2 16.03 -1.94 -20.25
C ASP A 2 14.50 -2.10 -20.18
N ILE A 3 13.93 -2.28 -18.98
CA ILE A 3 12.47 -2.46 -18.82
C ILE A 3 11.70 -1.17 -19.02
N VAL A 4 12.22 -0.03 -18.55
CA VAL A 4 11.55 1.27 -18.76
C VAL A 4 11.43 1.57 -20.26
N LYS A 5 12.52 1.36 -21.02
CA LYS A 5 12.52 1.50 -22.47
C LYS A 5 11.61 0.49 -23.16
N ALA A 6 11.58 -0.76 -22.69
CA ALA A 6 10.67 -1.76 -23.20
C ALA A 6 9.20 -1.37 -22.97
N LEU A 7 8.86 -0.83 -21.78
CA LEU A 7 7.51 -0.34 -21.48
C LEU A 7 7.14 0.87 -22.35
N GLU A 8 8.04 1.84 -22.52
CA GLU A 8 7.84 2.99 -23.42
C GLU A 8 7.64 2.57 -24.88
N HIS A 9 8.38 1.54 -25.32
CA HIS A 9 8.26 1.01 -26.68
C HIS A 9 6.95 0.24 -26.90
N LEU A 10 6.49 -0.48 -25.89
CA LEU A 10 5.26 -1.28 -25.93
C LEU A 10 3.99 -0.43 -25.76
N GLY A 11 4.07 0.74 -25.11
CA GLY A 11 2.92 1.62 -24.92
C GLY A 11 1.76 0.90 -24.21
N ASP A 12 0.55 0.99 -24.76
CA ASP A 12 -0.64 0.35 -24.19
C ASP A 12 -0.56 -1.18 -24.18
N ASP A 13 0.16 -1.79 -25.13
CA ASP A 13 0.36 -3.25 -25.22
C ASP A 13 1.18 -3.80 -24.05
N ALA A 14 1.88 -2.95 -23.29
CA ALA A 14 2.60 -3.34 -22.08
C ALA A 14 1.68 -3.94 -21.01
N GLN A 15 0.37 -3.69 -21.07
CA GLN A 15 -0.62 -4.28 -20.19
C GLN A 15 -1.00 -5.73 -20.59
N GLU A 16 -0.64 -6.14 -21.80
CA GLU A 16 -1.00 -7.42 -22.44
C GLU A 16 0.20 -8.30 -22.82
N ILE A 17 1.44 -7.85 -22.60
CA ILE A 17 2.65 -8.65 -22.88
C ILE A 17 3.42 -8.91 -21.58
N PRO A 18 3.52 -10.18 -21.11
CA PRO A 18 4.28 -10.52 -19.92
C PRO A 18 5.77 -10.31 -20.11
N LEU A 19 6.41 -9.67 -19.14
CA LEU A 19 7.82 -9.30 -19.18
C LEU A 19 8.57 -9.92 -17.99
N VAL A 20 9.75 -10.50 -18.25
CA VAL A 20 10.64 -11.05 -17.22
C VAL A 20 11.99 -10.35 -17.33
N GLY A 21 12.39 -9.66 -16.26
CA GLY A 21 13.69 -9.03 -16.14
C GLY A 21 14.78 -10.04 -15.77
N VAL A 22 15.84 -10.11 -16.59
CA VAL A 22 17.04 -10.89 -16.27
C VAL A 22 18.01 -10.01 -15.48
N PRO A 23 18.42 -10.39 -14.25
CA PRO A 23 19.30 -9.54 -13.44
C PRO A 23 20.73 -9.53 -14.01
N GLY A 24 21.23 -8.33 -14.33
CA GLY A 24 22.60 -8.09 -14.80
C GLY A 24 23.53 -7.44 -13.76
N GLY A 25 23.04 -7.18 -12.55
CA GLY A 25 23.77 -6.49 -11.49
C GLY A 25 23.05 -6.57 -10.13
N VAL A 26 23.69 -6.04 -9.09
CA VAL A 26 23.26 -6.21 -7.68
C VAL A 26 22.25 -5.16 -7.19
N LYS A 27 21.76 -4.26 -8.05
CA LYS A 27 20.87 -3.15 -7.67
C LYS A 27 19.67 -3.04 -8.62
N MET A 28 18.81 -4.04 -8.59
CA MET A 28 17.55 -4.06 -9.33
C MET A 28 16.40 -3.96 -8.32
N HIS A 29 15.47 -3.04 -8.55
CA HIS A 29 14.40 -2.71 -7.59
C HIS A 29 12.99 -2.98 -8.15
N SER A 30 12.83 -3.12 -9.47
CA SER A 30 11.55 -3.47 -10.08
C SER A 30 11.15 -4.90 -9.75
N GLY A 31 9.89 -5.13 -9.39
CA GLY A 31 9.41 -6.46 -9.02
C GLY A 31 9.21 -7.44 -10.20
N CYS A 32 9.59 -7.03 -11.41
CA CYS A 32 9.62 -7.87 -12.60
C CYS A 32 10.99 -8.51 -12.84
N PHE A 33 12.00 -8.28 -11.99
CA PHE A 33 13.28 -8.97 -12.09
C PHE A 33 13.28 -10.31 -11.38
N ALA A 34 13.80 -11.33 -12.05
CA ALA A 34 14.18 -12.57 -11.41
C ALA A 34 15.36 -12.34 -10.46
N THR A 35 15.47 -13.19 -9.43
CA THR A 35 16.55 -13.13 -8.44
C THR A 35 17.92 -13.50 -9.02
N THR A 36 17.97 -14.33 -10.05
CA THR A 36 19.19 -14.73 -10.79
C THR A 36 18.87 -14.97 -12.26
N PRO A 37 19.86 -14.99 -13.18
CA PRO A 37 19.62 -15.34 -14.58
C PRO A 37 19.05 -16.75 -14.76
N LYS A 38 19.49 -17.70 -13.92
CA LYS A 38 18.92 -19.05 -13.89
C LYS A 38 17.45 -19.02 -13.48
N ALA A 39 17.11 -18.25 -12.44
CA ALA A 39 15.72 -18.09 -12.01
C ALA A 39 14.84 -17.46 -13.10
N ALA A 40 15.36 -16.53 -13.92
CA ALA A 40 14.62 -15.99 -15.06
C ALA A 40 14.26 -17.07 -16.08
N ALA A 41 15.20 -17.98 -16.39
CA ALA A 41 14.96 -19.10 -17.30
C ALA A 41 13.90 -20.07 -16.74
N GLU A 42 13.96 -20.38 -15.46
CA GLU A 42 12.96 -21.22 -14.77
C GLU A 42 11.56 -20.58 -14.80
N VAL A 43 11.48 -19.26 -14.60
CA VAL A 43 10.21 -18.50 -14.67
C VAL A 43 9.64 -18.53 -16.08
N VAL A 44 10.45 -18.28 -17.10
CA VAL A 44 10.00 -18.32 -18.50
C VAL A 44 9.52 -19.73 -18.87
N LEU A 45 10.26 -20.76 -18.47
CA LEU A 45 9.89 -22.14 -18.74
C LEU A 45 8.56 -22.51 -18.06
N ALA A 46 8.43 -22.24 -16.76
CA ALA A 46 7.21 -22.52 -16.01
C ALA A 46 6.01 -21.69 -16.52
N PHE A 47 6.25 -20.48 -17.02
CA PHE A 47 5.21 -19.67 -17.67
C PHE A 47 4.74 -20.27 -19.00
N ILE A 48 5.66 -20.71 -19.87
CA ILE A 48 5.33 -21.37 -21.15
C ILE A 48 4.57 -22.68 -20.93
N LEU A 49 4.91 -23.41 -19.86
CA LEU A 49 4.23 -24.65 -19.48
C LEU A 49 2.84 -24.42 -18.84
N GLY A 50 2.49 -23.16 -18.54
CA GLY A 50 1.21 -22.79 -17.93
C GLY A 50 1.17 -22.90 -16.40
N ASP A 51 2.30 -23.17 -15.76
CA ASP A 51 2.42 -23.33 -14.30
C ASP A 51 2.42 -21.99 -13.56
N LEU A 52 2.76 -20.91 -14.26
CA LEU A 52 2.77 -19.56 -13.72
C LEU A 52 1.70 -18.71 -14.39
N ARG A 53 1.06 -17.87 -13.59
CA ARG A 53 0.13 -16.86 -14.07
C ARG A 53 0.73 -15.47 -13.87
N CYS A 54 0.33 -14.51 -14.68
CA CYS A 54 0.93 -13.18 -14.62
C CYS A 54 0.27 -12.26 -13.57
N ALA A 55 1.06 -11.40 -12.95
CA ALA A 55 0.66 -10.37 -12.00
C ALA A 55 1.23 -9.00 -12.42
N ILE A 56 0.70 -7.94 -11.82
CA ILE A 56 1.19 -6.58 -12.03
C ILE A 56 2.21 -6.25 -10.94
N THR A 57 3.32 -5.66 -11.34
CA THR A 57 4.36 -5.19 -10.42
C THR A 57 4.85 -3.80 -10.78
N GLU A 58 5.31 -3.08 -9.77
CA GLU A 58 5.91 -1.77 -9.93
C GLU A 58 7.29 -1.89 -10.60
N VAL A 59 7.55 -1.00 -11.56
CA VAL A 59 8.85 -0.82 -12.20
C VAL A 59 9.52 0.39 -11.59
N MET A 60 10.59 0.13 -10.84
CA MET A 60 11.36 1.10 -10.07
C MET A 60 12.77 1.17 -10.66
N ASP A 61 13.21 2.35 -11.10
CA ASP A 61 14.58 2.56 -11.56
C ASP A 61 15.20 3.81 -10.91
N LEU A 62 16.51 3.96 -11.03
CA LEU A 62 17.21 5.16 -10.58
C LEU A 62 16.97 6.31 -11.56
N ASP A 63 16.69 7.48 -11.01
CA ASP A 63 16.58 8.72 -11.78
C ASP A 63 17.98 9.12 -12.28
N GLU A 64 18.24 8.92 -13.57
CA GLU A 64 19.59 9.08 -14.14
C GLU A 64 20.09 10.54 -14.09
N ASP A 65 19.19 11.52 -14.25
CA ASP A 65 19.54 12.95 -14.21
C ASP A 65 19.97 13.37 -12.80
N VAL A 66 19.32 12.79 -11.79
CA VAL A 66 19.60 13.02 -10.37
C VAL A 66 20.81 12.20 -9.90
N TYR A 67 21.00 10.99 -10.45
CA TYR A 67 22.14 10.12 -10.15
C TYR A 67 23.46 10.71 -10.66
N GLN A 68 23.47 11.37 -11.83
CA GLN A 68 24.65 12.08 -12.34
C GLN A 68 25.11 13.23 -11.43
N GLN A 69 24.21 13.76 -10.61
CA GLN A 69 24.49 14.79 -9.61
C GLN A 69 24.93 14.20 -8.26
N GLY A 70 25.14 12.89 -8.18
CA GLY A 70 25.56 12.19 -6.96
C GLY A 70 24.44 11.94 -5.95
N VAL A 71 23.18 12.23 -6.31
CA VAL A 71 22.02 12.07 -5.45
C VAL A 71 21.32 10.74 -5.77
N TRP A 72 21.16 9.89 -4.77
CA TRP A 72 20.48 8.60 -4.94
C TRP A 72 18.97 8.80 -4.80
N LYS A 73 18.23 8.73 -5.91
CA LYS A 73 16.76 8.81 -5.93
C LYS A 73 16.18 7.71 -6.82
N VAL A 74 15.34 6.86 -6.24
CA VAL A 74 14.62 5.79 -6.96
C VAL A 74 13.22 6.32 -7.29
N ARG A 75 12.77 6.13 -8.53
CA ARG A 75 11.46 6.58 -9.02
C ARG A 75 10.69 5.41 -9.63
N MET A 76 9.37 5.41 -9.46
CA MET A 76 8.48 4.50 -10.18
C MET A 76 8.26 5.03 -11.60
N TYR A 77 8.55 4.20 -12.59
CA TYR A 77 8.39 4.53 -14.02
C TYR A 77 7.08 4.03 -14.60
N GLY A 78 6.47 3.02 -13.96
CA GLY A 78 5.21 2.45 -14.40
C GLY A 78 4.94 1.11 -13.75
N GLU A 79 3.95 0.41 -14.29
CA GLU A 79 3.58 -0.95 -13.92
C GLU A 79 3.95 -1.91 -15.05
N ALA A 80 4.39 -3.12 -14.72
CA ALA A 80 4.68 -4.17 -15.69
C ALA A 80 3.86 -5.41 -15.41
N TRP A 81 3.37 -6.05 -16.47
CA TRP A 81 2.80 -7.38 -16.39
C TRP A 81 3.92 -8.41 -16.39
N THR A 82 3.98 -9.30 -15.40
CA THR A 82 5.08 -10.27 -15.25
C THR A 82 4.58 -11.62 -14.72
N PRO A 83 5.15 -12.77 -15.14
CA PRO A 83 4.85 -14.05 -14.53
C PRO A 83 5.10 -14.03 -13.01
N SER A 84 4.06 -14.33 -12.23
CA SER A 84 4.14 -14.33 -10.76
C SER A 84 4.74 -15.63 -10.26
N SER A 85 6.00 -15.55 -9.84
CA SER A 85 6.69 -16.64 -9.16
C SER A 85 7.37 -16.10 -7.90
N PRO A 86 6.73 -16.19 -6.72
CA PRO A 86 7.30 -15.72 -5.45
C PRO A 86 8.65 -16.35 -5.12
N ARG A 87 8.90 -17.55 -5.65
CA ARG A 87 10.14 -18.31 -5.45
C ARG A 87 11.31 -17.79 -6.29
N PHE A 88 11.04 -17.17 -7.42
CA PHE A 88 12.08 -16.84 -8.42
C PHE A 88 12.14 -15.36 -8.80
N MET A 89 11.06 -14.61 -8.57
CA MET A 89 10.92 -13.19 -8.89
C MET A 89 11.04 -12.33 -7.64
N GLN A 90 11.74 -11.20 -7.75
CA GLN A 90 11.81 -10.20 -6.69
C GLN A 90 10.44 -9.53 -6.56
N GLY A 91 9.82 -9.55 -5.39
CA GLY A 91 8.57 -8.82 -5.15
C GLY A 91 7.30 -9.40 -5.80
N ALA A 92 7.32 -10.64 -6.31
CA ALA A 92 6.13 -11.28 -6.87
C ALA A 92 5.03 -11.47 -5.79
N LYS A 93 3.86 -10.89 -6.04
CA LYS A 93 2.63 -11.10 -5.26
C LYS A 93 1.87 -12.29 -5.85
N GLU A 94 1.51 -13.26 -5.02
CA GLU A 94 0.71 -14.44 -5.42
C GLU A 94 -0.68 -14.05 -5.89
N GLN A 95 -1.17 -14.80 -6.88
CA GLN A 95 -2.31 -14.42 -7.70
C GLN A 95 -3.67 -14.71 -7.02
N VAL A 96 -4.56 -13.72 -7.08
CA VAL A 96 -6.02 -13.86 -6.96
C VAL A 96 -6.62 -13.40 -8.30
N GLU A 97 -7.75 -13.98 -8.73
CA GLU A 97 -8.36 -13.70 -10.04
C GLU A 97 -8.59 -12.19 -10.25
N ARG A 98 -8.22 -11.68 -11.44
CA ARG A 98 -8.32 -10.25 -11.79
C ARG A 98 -9.74 -9.68 -11.61
N SER A 99 -10.78 -10.45 -11.93
CA SER A 99 -12.18 -10.06 -11.67
C SER A 99 -12.43 -9.85 -10.18
N SER A 100 -12.01 -10.81 -9.36
CA SER A 100 -12.20 -10.75 -7.91
C SER A 100 -11.40 -9.62 -7.24
N GLU A 101 -10.25 -9.21 -7.75
CA GLU A 101 -9.48 -8.11 -7.14
C GLU A 101 -10.11 -6.75 -7.40
N VAL A 102 -10.60 -6.49 -8.62
CA VAL A 102 -11.35 -5.26 -8.95
C VAL A 102 -12.63 -5.20 -8.12
N GLU A 103 -13.43 -6.28 -8.13
CA GLU A 103 -14.65 -6.38 -7.31
C GLU A 103 -14.37 -6.20 -5.81
N THR A 104 -13.23 -6.70 -5.32
CA THR A 104 -12.85 -6.49 -3.93
C THR A 104 -12.54 -5.02 -3.67
N ILE A 105 -11.80 -4.35 -4.55
CA ILE A 105 -11.47 -2.93 -4.39
C ILE A 105 -12.73 -2.07 -4.45
N GLU A 106 -13.66 -2.35 -5.36
CA GLU A 106 -14.97 -1.72 -5.41
C GLU A 106 -15.74 -1.95 -4.10
N GLY A 107 -15.73 -3.17 -3.56
CA GLY A 107 -16.36 -3.48 -2.28
C GLY A 107 -15.71 -2.76 -1.10
N LEU A 108 -14.38 -2.62 -1.09
CA LEU A 108 -13.64 -1.82 -0.11
C LEU A 108 -14.02 -0.35 -0.22
N ALA A 109 -14.06 0.20 -1.42
CA ALA A 109 -14.45 1.59 -1.67
C ALA A 109 -15.88 1.87 -1.24
N HIS A 110 -16.82 1.01 -1.61
CA HIS A 110 -18.22 1.14 -1.20
C HIS A 110 -18.38 1.12 0.33
N HIS A 111 -17.56 0.34 1.04
CA HIS A 111 -17.55 0.35 2.50
C HIS A 111 -17.03 1.67 3.06
N VAL A 112 -15.91 2.19 2.53
CA VAL A 112 -15.37 3.48 2.98
C VAL A 112 -16.33 4.62 2.66
N GLN A 113 -16.97 4.60 1.49
CA GLN A 113 -18.02 5.56 1.12
C GLN A 113 -19.19 5.52 2.10
N THR A 114 -19.68 4.32 2.44
CA THR A 114 -20.74 4.15 3.46
C THR A 114 -20.33 4.75 4.81
N LEU A 115 -19.07 4.56 5.24
CA LEU A 115 -18.57 5.15 6.49
C LEU A 115 -18.55 6.69 6.44
N LEU A 116 -18.16 7.27 5.30
CA LEU A 116 -18.16 8.71 5.09
C LEU A 116 -19.58 9.28 5.06
N GLU A 117 -20.55 8.58 4.47
CA GLU A 117 -21.96 8.99 4.42
C GLU A 117 -22.63 8.89 5.80
N ASP A 118 -22.40 7.78 6.51
CA ASP A 118 -22.99 7.53 7.84
C ASP A 118 -22.40 8.44 8.93
N GLN A 119 -21.18 8.94 8.73
CA GLN A 119 -20.45 9.76 9.71
C GLN A 119 -19.89 11.04 9.07
N PRO A 120 -20.71 12.11 8.98
CA PRO A 120 -20.25 13.41 8.47
C PRO A 120 -19.05 13.97 9.23
N ASP A 121 -18.93 13.63 10.52
CA ASP A 121 -17.82 14.08 11.37
C ASP A 121 -16.52 13.26 11.24
N LEU A 122 -16.53 12.18 10.45
CA LEU A 122 -15.38 11.31 10.32
C LEU A 122 -14.27 12.01 9.54
N MET A 123 -13.09 12.10 10.16
CA MET A 123 -11.84 12.39 9.48
C MET A 123 -11.15 11.08 9.07
N VAL A 124 -10.73 10.96 7.81
CA VAL A 124 -10.05 9.78 7.30
C VAL A 124 -8.61 10.13 6.94
N VAL A 125 -7.67 9.45 7.59
CA VAL A 125 -6.25 9.48 7.24
C VAL A 125 -5.97 8.33 6.30
N TRP A 126 -5.57 8.65 5.07
CA TRP A 126 -5.25 7.70 4.02
C TRP A 126 -3.76 7.40 4.07
N GLY A 127 -3.42 6.16 4.39
CA GLY A 127 -2.06 5.65 4.23
C GLY A 127 -1.61 5.59 2.78
N SER A 128 -0.35 5.21 2.57
CA SER A 128 0.21 5.09 1.25
C SER A 128 -0.13 3.75 0.56
N GLY A 129 0.00 3.73 -0.77
CA GLY A 129 0.00 2.52 -1.59
C GLY A 129 -1.19 2.42 -2.55
N GLY A 130 -0.97 1.62 -3.61
CA GLY A 130 -1.90 1.53 -4.74
C GLY A 130 -3.32 1.04 -4.40
N THR A 131 -3.49 0.22 -3.35
CA THR A 131 -4.84 -0.21 -2.92
C THR A 131 -5.66 0.96 -2.40
N LEU A 132 -5.06 1.82 -1.56
CA LEU A 132 -5.75 2.99 -1.02
C LEU A 132 -6.02 4.01 -2.11
N ARG A 133 -5.06 4.24 -3.01
CA ARG A 133 -5.25 5.11 -4.17
C ARG A 133 -6.45 4.69 -5.03
N ARG A 134 -6.55 3.40 -5.40
CA ARG A 134 -7.69 2.91 -6.20
C ARG A 134 -9.01 3.03 -5.44
N ILE A 135 -9.00 2.80 -4.12
CA ILE A 135 -10.18 3.08 -3.28
C ILE A 135 -10.56 4.57 -3.38
N GLY A 136 -9.58 5.48 -3.28
CA GLY A 136 -9.74 6.92 -3.48
C GLY A 136 -10.40 7.27 -4.81
N GLU A 137 -9.94 6.67 -5.91
CA GLU A 137 -10.50 6.85 -7.26
C GLU A 137 -12.00 6.48 -7.32
N HIS A 138 -12.43 5.46 -6.58
CA HIS A 138 -13.86 5.08 -6.51
C HIS A 138 -14.71 5.97 -5.58
N VAL A 139 -14.09 6.76 -4.71
CA VAL A 139 -14.79 7.70 -3.80
C VAL A 139 -14.57 9.16 -4.19
N ASP A 140 -14.12 9.41 -5.42
CA ASP A 140 -13.82 10.74 -5.99
C ASP A 140 -12.78 11.54 -5.18
N VAL A 141 -11.76 10.85 -4.63
CA VAL A 141 -10.65 11.45 -3.88
C VAL A 141 -9.32 11.13 -4.56
N GLU A 142 -8.59 12.16 -5.00
CA GLU A 142 -7.28 12.02 -5.62
C GLU A 142 -6.17 11.88 -4.56
N LEU A 143 -5.73 10.65 -4.32
CA LEU A 143 -4.75 10.31 -3.27
C LEU A 143 -3.30 10.25 -3.79
N THR A 144 -2.38 10.66 -2.95
CA THR A 144 -0.94 10.59 -3.15
C THR A 144 -0.46 9.15 -2.97
N LEU A 145 0.14 8.57 -4.02
CA LEU A 145 0.55 7.16 -3.99
C LEU A 145 1.54 6.81 -2.86
N LEU A 146 2.52 7.67 -2.62
CA LEU A 146 3.58 7.45 -1.61
C LEU A 146 3.45 8.38 -0.39
N GLY A 147 2.39 9.18 -0.34
CA GLY A 147 2.16 10.16 0.72
C GLY A 147 1.11 9.67 1.72
N ILE A 148 0.86 10.50 2.73
CA ILE A 148 -0.25 10.37 3.66
C ILE A 148 -1.19 11.54 3.42
N ASP A 149 -2.43 11.26 3.03
CA ASP A 149 -3.44 12.29 2.81
C ASP A 149 -4.46 12.26 3.95
N VAL A 150 -5.11 13.39 4.20
CA VAL A 150 -6.18 13.50 5.19
C VAL A 150 -7.42 14.11 4.56
N GLN A 151 -8.50 13.34 4.56
CA GLN A 151 -9.83 13.82 4.21
C GLN A 151 -10.55 14.25 5.48
N GLY A 152 -10.88 15.54 5.57
CA GLY A 152 -11.55 16.13 6.73
C GLY A 152 -13.02 15.73 6.86
N PRO A 153 -13.67 16.16 7.97
CA PRO A 153 -15.11 16.02 8.13
C PRO A 153 -15.86 16.79 7.05
N GLU A 154 -17.11 16.41 6.81
CA GLU A 154 -17.99 17.10 5.88
C GLU A 154 -18.48 18.42 6.47
N ILE A 155 -18.27 19.50 5.73
CA ILE A 155 -18.74 20.84 6.06
C ILE A 155 -19.50 21.37 4.84
N ASN A 156 -20.81 21.59 5.00
CA ASN A 156 -21.71 22.06 3.93
C ASN A 156 -21.71 21.16 2.67
N GLY A 157 -21.67 19.84 2.84
CA GLY A 157 -21.65 18.89 1.72
C GLY A 157 -20.28 18.71 1.06
N ILE A 158 -19.21 19.31 1.61
CA ILE A 158 -17.87 19.26 1.03
C ILE A 158 -16.89 18.74 2.08
N ARG A 159 -16.03 17.80 1.66
CA ARG A 159 -14.92 17.28 2.47
C ARG A 159 -13.61 17.83 1.92
N THR A 160 -12.85 18.51 2.77
CA THR A 160 -11.52 19.03 2.40
C THR A 160 -10.51 17.89 2.33
N LEU A 161 -9.69 17.87 1.28
CA LEU A 161 -8.55 16.96 1.16
C LEU A 161 -7.25 17.72 1.42
N HIS A 162 -6.44 17.19 2.32
CA HIS A 162 -5.08 17.62 2.59
C HIS A 162 -4.13 16.55 2.07
N SER A 163 -3.43 16.83 0.97
CA SER A 163 -2.59 15.84 0.30
C SER A 163 -1.12 15.90 0.74
N ASP A 164 -0.47 14.75 0.78
CA ASP A 164 0.96 14.53 1.05
C ASP A 164 1.50 15.26 2.29
N LEU A 165 0.86 15.05 3.43
CA LEU A 165 1.18 15.73 4.67
C LEU A 165 2.43 15.15 5.34
N ASN A 166 3.34 16.04 5.78
CA ASN A 166 4.44 15.64 6.66
C ASN A 166 3.97 15.43 8.11
N GLU A 167 4.85 14.93 8.99
CA GLU A 167 4.55 14.67 10.40
C GLU A 167 3.90 15.87 11.11
N GLN A 168 4.52 17.05 10.99
CA GLN A 168 4.07 18.24 11.69
C GLN A 168 2.67 18.65 11.24
N GLN A 169 2.41 18.60 9.93
CA GLN A 169 1.10 18.89 9.36
C GLN A 169 0.04 17.87 9.78
N LEU A 170 0.40 16.58 9.84
CA LEU A 170 -0.50 15.53 10.34
C LEU A 170 -0.88 15.79 11.81
N ILE A 171 0.10 16.12 12.65
CA ILE A 171 -0.13 16.46 14.05
C ILE A 171 -1.07 17.66 14.17
N GLU A 172 -0.84 18.72 13.39
CA GLU A 172 -1.67 19.93 13.40
C GLU A 172 -3.12 19.64 13.00
N VAL A 173 -3.33 18.94 11.87
CA VAL A 173 -4.68 18.60 11.37
C VAL A 173 -5.41 17.69 12.35
N LEU A 174 -4.75 16.64 12.85
CA LEU A 174 -5.36 15.68 13.77
C LEU A 174 -5.66 16.28 15.14
N SER A 175 -4.74 17.10 15.69
CA SER A 175 -4.95 17.76 16.99
C SER A 175 -6.02 18.84 16.92
N GLY A 176 -6.27 19.41 15.74
CA GLY A 176 -7.38 20.34 15.50
C GLY A 176 -8.75 19.65 15.44
N HIS A 177 -8.82 18.34 15.24
CA HIS A 177 -10.06 17.58 15.14
C HIS A 177 -10.57 17.12 16.50
N VAL A 178 -10.91 18.09 17.35
CA VAL A 178 -11.43 17.89 18.70
C VAL A 178 -12.80 18.53 18.86
N ASN A 179 -13.60 18.00 19.79
CA ASN A 179 -14.89 18.58 20.15
C ASN A 179 -14.71 19.78 21.10
N GLU A 180 -15.82 20.40 21.51
CA GLU A 180 -15.80 21.58 22.41
C GLU A 180 -15.16 21.32 23.78
N GLU A 181 -15.13 20.05 24.21
CA GLU A 181 -14.53 19.59 25.46
C GLU A 181 -13.04 19.21 25.30
N GLY A 182 -12.49 19.33 24.08
CA GLY A 182 -11.11 18.96 23.77
C GLY A 182 -10.87 17.47 23.56
N ALA A 183 -11.93 16.65 23.50
CA ALA A 183 -11.82 15.23 23.18
C ALA A 183 -11.74 15.01 21.66
N SER A 184 -10.93 14.04 21.23
CA SER A 184 -10.78 13.69 19.81
C SER A 184 -12.13 13.32 19.18
N ARG A 185 -12.40 13.90 18.02
CA ARG A 185 -13.55 13.56 17.18
C ARG A 185 -13.26 12.30 16.34
N PRO A 186 -14.28 11.68 15.74
CA PRO A 186 -14.11 10.44 14.98
C PRO A 186 -13.01 10.57 13.92
N THR A 187 -12.02 9.70 14.04
CA THR A 187 -10.86 9.63 13.15
C THR A 187 -10.65 8.17 12.75
N LEU A 188 -10.30 7.93 11.49
CA LEU A 188 -9.99 6.59 10.97
C LEU A 188 -8.70 6.65 10.16
N LEU A 189 -7.70 5.86 10.56
CA LEU A 189 -6.48 5.65 9.79
C LEU A 189 -6.60 4.37 8.98
N LEU A 190 -6.63 4.54 7.66
CA LEU A 190 -6.64 3.44 6.69
C LEU A 190 -5.22 3.08 6.30
N LEU A 191 -4.81 1.83 6.52
CA LEU A 191 -3.48 1.34 6.14
C LEU A 191 -3.60 0.08 5.30
N SER A 192 -2.73 -0.08 4.32
CA SER A 192 -2.65 -1.35 3.60
C SER A 192 -1.35 -2.09 3.96
N PRO A 193 -1.39 -3.39 4.29
CA PRO A 193 -0.17 -4.15 4.52
C PRO A 193 0.77 -4.09 3.31
N MET A 194 2.07 -3.95 3.57
CA MET A 194 3.11 -4.14 2.57
C MET A 194 3.18 -5.62 2.19
N GLY A 195 2.77 -5.92 0.95
CA GLY A 195 2.70 -7.29 0.42
C GLY A 195 4.05 -8.01 0.50
N GLY A 196 4.03 -9.28 0.92
CA GLY A 196 5.22 -10.15 1.03
C GLY A 196 6.04 -9.98 2.31
N GLN A 197 5.99 -8.82 2.97
CA GLN A 197 6.73 -8.58 4.23
C GLN A 197 5.82 -8.54 5.47
N GLY A 198 4.54 -8.26 5.29
CA GLY A 198 3.52 -8.31 6.35
C GLY A 198 3.49 -7.11 7.29
N PHE A 199 4.32 -6.09 7.07
CA PHE A 199 4.26 -4.85 7.84
C PHE A 199 2.99 -4.05 7.52
N LEU A 200 2.23 -3.71 8.55
CA LEU A 200 1.15 -2.74 8.47
C LEU A 200 1.65 -1.34 8.86
N ILE A 201 2.52 -1.28 9.86
CA ILE A 201 3.28 -0.09 10.24
C ILE A 201 4.74 -0.53 10.33
N GLY A 202 5.60 0.14 9.57
CA GLY A 202 7.02 -0.18 9.51
C GLY A 202 7.89 0.97 10.00
N ARG A 203 9.05 0.61 10.55
CA ARG A 203 10.04 1.57 11.05
C ARG A 203 10.52 2.49 9.94
N GLY A 204 10.68 3.77 10.27
CA GLY A 204 11.19 4.78 9.33
C GLY A 204 10.12 5.43 8.47
N ASN A 205 8.84 5.16 8.71
CA ASN A 205 7.78 6.02 8.20
C ASN A 205 7.81 7.35 8.96
N LEU A 206 8.37 8.38 8.32
CA LEU A 206 8.54 9.70 8.93
C LEU A 206 7.21 10.44 9.12
N GLN A 207 6.20 10.16 8.27
CA GLN A 207 4.89 10.80 8.34
C GLN A 207 4.02 10.19 9.45
N LEU A 208 3.93 8.86 9.50
CA LEU A 208 3.22 8.12 10.55
C LEU A 208 4.12 7.84 11.75
N SER A 209 4.64 8.91 12.34
CA SER A 209 5.51 8.83 13.52
C SER A 209 4.77 8.28 14.75
N PRO A 210 5.50 7.86 15.80
CA PRO A 210 4.90 7.47 17.08
C PRO A 210 3.96 8.54 17.67
N ASN A 211 4.22 9.83 17.44
CA ASN A 211 3.37 10.91 17.92
C ASN A 211 2.04 10.95 17.17
N VAL A 212 2.07 10.85 15.84
CA VAL A 212 0.88 10.77 15.00
C VAL A 212 0.04 9.55 15.38
N LEU A 213 0.66 8.37 15.51
CA LEU A 213 -0.03 7.13 15.87
C LEU A 213 -0.67 7.17 17.26
N ARG A 214 -0.09 7.93 18.21
CA ARG A 214 -0.71 8.17 19.53
C ARG A 214 -1.94 9.05 19.45
N ILE A 215 -1.92 10.08 18.60
CA ILE A 215 -3.07 10.98 18.39
C ILE A 215 -4.21 10.21 17.72
N VAL A 216 -3.90 9.43 16.68
CA VAL A 216 -4.88 8.57 16.01
C VAL A 216 -5.44 7.53 16.98
N GLY A 217 -4.58 6.85 17.72
CA GLY A 217 -4.98 5.79 18.65
C GLY A 217 -5.28 4.45 17.95
N PHE A 218 -4.98 3.34 18.63
CA PHE A 218 -5.04 2.00 18.03
C PHE A 218 -6.43 1.62 17.51
N ASP A 219 -7.48 1.96 18.26
CA ASP A 219 -8.85 1.52 17.95
C ASP A 219 -9.43 2.20 16.70
N ASN A 220 -8.74 3.25 16.23
CA ASN A 220 -9.04 4.03 15.02
C ASN A 220 -8.23 3.57 13.80
N ILE A 221 -7.44 2.49 13.91
CA ILE A 221 -6.65 1.95 12.79
C ILE A 221 -7.42 0.81 12.13
N LEU A 222 -7.62 0.91 10.82
CA LEU A 222 -8.25 -0.12 10.01
C LEU A 222 -7.31 -0.50 8.85
N GLY A 223 -6.92 -1.78 8.84
CA GLY A 223 -6.23 -2.33 7.70
C GLY A 223 -7.18 -2.46 6.50
N VAL A 224 -6.69 -2.26 5.29
CA VAL A 224 -7.39 -2.61 4.04
C VAL A 224 -6.49 -3.48 3.18
N ALA A 225 -7.00 -4.61 2.73
CA ALA A 225 -6.23 -5.55 1.95
C ALA A 225 -7.12 -6.30 0.98
N THR A 226 -6.65 -6.45 -0.26
CA THR A 226 -7.23 -7.42 -1.18
C THR A 226 -6.87 -8.84 -0.73
N PRO A 227 -7.64 -9.88 -1.12
CA PRO A 227 -7.34 -11.26 -0.73
C PRO A 227 -5.91 -11.67 -1.10
N SER A 228 -5.38 -11.18 -2.23
CA SER A 228 -4.00 -11.40 -2.68
C SER A 228 -2.96 -10.93 -1.66
N LYS A 229 -3.21 -9.81 -0.95
CA LYS A 229 -2.33 -9.30 0.11
C LYS A 229 -2.44 -10.06 1.43
N LEU A 230 -3.52 -10.84 1.61
CA LEU A 230 -3.76 -11.63 2.82
C LEU A 230 -3.36 -13.10 2.67
N ILE A 231 -3.18 -13.59 1.44
CA ILE A 231 -2.66 -14.94 1.19
C ILE A 231 -1.25 -15.04 1.77
N GLY A 232 -1.02 -16.07 2.58
CA GLY A 232 0.25 -16.28 3.28
C GLY A 232 0.51 -15.35 4.48
N LEU A 233 -0.34 -14.34 4.70
CA LEU A 233 -0.21 -13.43 5.84
C LEU A 233 -0.86 -14.05 7.10
N SER A 234 -0.08 -14.76 7.90
CA SER A 234 -0.54 -15.32 9.18
C SER A 234 -0.64 -14.28 10.30
N ALA A 235 0.20 -13.24 10.23
CA ALA A 235 0.25 -12.14 11.18
C ALA A 235 0.72 -10.86 10.50
N VAL A 236 0.30 -9.71 11.02
CA VAL A 236 0.84 -8.39 10.64
C VAL A 236 2.00 -8.01 11.55
N ARG A 237 3.00 -7.34 11.00
CA ARG A 237 4.09 -6.72 11.74
C ARG A 237 3.81 -5.25 11.98
N ILE A 238 4.13 -4.81 13.18
CA ILE A 238 4.01 -3.42 13.61
C ILE A 238 5.34 -3.08 14.27
N ASP A 239 6.05 -2.12 13.69
CA ASP A 239 7.26 -1.53 14.24
C ASP A 239 7.12 -0.02 14.06
N THR A 240 6.81 0.68 15.14
CA THR A 240 6.67 2.15 15.15
C THR A 240 8.01 2.85 15.37
N GLY A 241 9.06 2.11 15.73
CA GLY A 241 10.35 2.64 16.17
C GLY A 241 10.35 3.17 17.61
N ASP A 242 9.23 3.07 18.33
CA ASP A 242 9.08 3.43 19.74
C ASP A 242 8.67 2.21 20.57
N PRO A 243 9.56 1.65 21.41
CA PRO A 243 9.29 0.43 22.16
C PRO A 243 8.03 0.48 23.04
N GLN A 244 7.72 1.63 23.63
CA GLN A 244 6.54 1.75 24.49
C GLN A 244 5.24 1.73 23.68
N LEU A 245 5.28 2.28 22.46
CA LEU A 245 4.15 2.23 21.56
C LEU A 245 3.99 0.82 20.96
N ASP A 246 5.10 0.19 20.57
CA ASP A 246 5.10 -1.17 20.04
C ASP A 246 4.48 -2.14 21.06
N GLU A 247 4.90 -2.08 22.33
CA GLU A 247 4.32 -2.89 23.41
C GLU A 247 2.80 -2.71 23.53
N LYS A 248 2.29 -1.48 23.41
CA LYS A 248 0.85 -1.21 23.44
C LYS A 248 0.11 -1.85 22.27
N PHE A 249 0.71 -1.84 21.08
CA PHE A 249 0.13 -2.46 19.89
C PHE A 249 0.18 -3.99 19.99
N HIS A 250 1.30 -4.57 20.42
CA HIS A 250 1.42 -6.01 20.66
C HIS A 250 0.45 -6.51 21.73
N ALA A 251 0.20 -5.72 22.79
CA ALA A 251 -0.76 -6.05 23.84
C ALA A 251 -2.20 -6.22 23.32
N LYS A 252 -2.57 -5.54 22.22
CA LYS A 252 -3.89 -5.68 21.58
C LYS A 252 -4.06 -7.01 20.83
N ARG A 253 -2.96 -7.70 20.51
CA ARG A 253 -2.85 -9.02 19.83
C ARG A 253 -3.47 -9.15 18.44
N PHE A 254 -4.48 -8.37 18.08
CA PHE A 254 -5.18 -8.44 16.81
C PHE A 254 -5.51 -7.06 16.26
N ILE A 255 -5.48 -6.93 14.94
CA ILE A 255 -5.97 -5.75 14.23
C ILE A 255 -7.07 -6.12 13.24
N LYS A 256 -7.97 -5.18 12.99
CA LYS A 256 -9.03 -5.32 11.99
C LYS A 256 -8.47 -5.03 10.61
N ILE A 257 -8.75 -5.92 9.66
CA ILE A 257 -8.47 -5.71 8.24
C ILE A 257 -9.75 -5.91 7.44
N LEU A 258 -10.15 -4.87 6.73
CA LEU A 258 -11.22 -4.91 5.75
C LEU A 258 -10.72 -5.59 4.48
N GLN A 259 -11.47 -6.59 4.00
CA GLN A 259 -11.12 -7.42 2.84
C GLN A 259 -12.23 -7.48 1.77
N GLY A 260 -13.16 -6.53 1.82
CA GLY A 260 -14.30 -6.39 0.91
C GLY A 260 -15.44 -5.62 1.58
N PHE A 261 -16.59 -5.53 0.93
CA PHE A 261 -17.73 -4.78 1.47
C PHE A 261 -18.22 -5.39 2.78
N ARG A 262 -18.20 -4.61 3.86
CA ARG A 262 -18.63 -5.02 5.23
C ARG A 262 -18.00 -6.33 5.71
N THR A 263 -16.84 -6.71 5.14
CA THR A 263 -16.17 -7.97 5.41
C THR A 263 -14.85 -7.67 6.10
N THR A 264 -14.83 -7.83 7.42
CA THR A 264 -13.65 -7.56 8.25
C THR A 264 -13.10 -8.85 8.82
N ARG A 265 -11.79 -9.01 8.76
CA ARG A 265 -11.05 -10.11 9.38
C ARG A 265 -10.18 -9.58 10.50
N LEU A 266 -10.10 -10.33 11.60
CA LEU A 266 -9.11 -10.09 12.64
C LEU A 266 -7.82 -10.83 12.27
N ILE A 267 -6.72 -10.09 12.14
CA ILE A 267 -5.39 -10.66 11.89
C ILE A 267 -4.53 -10.45 13.13
N ARG A 268 -3.76 -11.49 13.50
CA ARG A 268 -2.86 -11.45 14.66
C ARG A 268 -1.74 -10.45 14.41
N ILE A 269 -1.32 -9.74 15.43
CA ILE A 269 -0.08 -8.94 15.42
C ILE A 269 1.06 -9.88 15.83
N GLU A 270 2.12 -9.94 15.02
CA GLU A 270 3.31 -10.76 15.30
C GLU A 270 3.92 -10.31 16.63
N GLU A 271 4.29 -11.27 17.48
CA GLU A 271 4.94 -10.97 18.76
C GLU A 271 6.41 -10.57 18.48
N ALA A 272 6.92 -9.60 19.23
CA ALA A 272 8.29 -9.09 19.10
C ALA A 272 9.34 -10.15 19.48
#